data_AF-A0A3B8Y8G2-F1
#
_entry.id   AF-A0A3B8Y8G2-F1
#
_cell.length_a   1.000
_cell.length_b   1.000
_cell.length_c   1.000
_cell.angle_alpha   90.00
_cell.angle_beta   90.00
_cell.angle_gamma   90.00
#
_symmetry.space_group_name_H-M   'P 1'
#
loop_
_entity.id
_entity.type
_entity.pdbx_description
1 polymer ?
#
loop_
_entity_poly.entity_id
_entity_poly.type
_entity_poly.pdbx_seq_one_letter_code
_entity_poly.pdbx_strand_id
1 'polypeptide(L)'
;ENIKEFLPTNFADNNRGLTNIINNLQFHLKNLPHVGTTLPKTWIDIRRILEETLEKEQKNYITLEEYLKICQTNKVKNNKDALQISQFLHDIGVILHFQEDKASPLYKTVILNPEWGTDAVYKVLDHHQVIQNLGKFTTTDLADIWSNPEYKNMLPELLELMKKFKLCYQLTNAENTYIAPQLLTKEPPQYELFNQTENLLMKYEYEFLPKGIIIRFIVEMSRLIDEANVWQTGVLLKRKENNQITFVEVIESYNRREINIKFYGDNKKGLLEIITNKFDEIHESYHQLQVKQLISCNCQICSNKQTKNPHYYKLDLLKKRYFSGKLKIECEKEPFEEVNIISLIDDTIGWKKVKQKTIKLEDNEIVKLKEETRHITNYNFPNATLNNTAFQSPNSNQISQTHSGNGDNIGKNKNINNIPEKQEDQIAKKNTSAVKTNTLVVIWGNLLTTITNWQTIVGIITALILGIIGFVSNNSNPSPDPIPKTTPSENSKPKL
;
A
#
# COMPACT_ATOMS: atom_id res chain seq x y z
N GLU A 1 -14.39 6.04 -4.76
CA GLU A 1 -13.77 7.27 -4.21
C GLU A 1 -13.38 7.05 -2.76
N ASN A 2 -12.10 7.22 -2.43
CA ASN A 2 -11.56 7.07 -1.07
C ASN A 2 -11.71 8.35 -0.21
N ILE A 3 -11.99 9.49 -0.85
CA ILE A 3 -12.33 10.74 -0.17
C ILE A 3 -13.84 10.80 -0.03
N LYS A 4 -14.34 10.97 1.20
CA LYS A 4 -15.78 11.06 1.48
C LYS A 4 -16.29 12.49 1.51
N GLU A 5 -15.50 13.42 2.05
CA GLU A 5 -15.90 14.82 2.19
C GLU A 5 -14.67 15.73 2.34
N PHE A 6 -14.80 16.99 1.91
CA PHE A 6 -13.84 18.06 2.17
C PHE A 6 -14.40 19.02 3.22
N LEU A 7 -13.73 19.12 4.37
CA LEU A 7 -14.18 19.96 5.47
C LEU A 7 -13.32 21.23 5.59
N PRO A 8 -13.90 22.44 5.47
CA PRO A 8 -13.15 23.68 5.63
C PRO A 8 -12.82 23.92 7.11
N THR A 9 -11.54 24.16 7.40
CA THR A 9 -11.03 24.30 8.77
C THR A 9 -10.10 25.51 8.91
N ASN A 10 -10.04 26.07 10.11
CA ASN A 10 -9.03 27.04 10.50
C ASN A 10 -8.67 26.83 11.97
N PHE A 11 -7.57 26.09 12.23
CA PHE A 11 -7.17 25.77 13.59
C PHE A 11 -6.59 26.97 14.36
N ALA A 12 -6.02 27.95 13.66
CA ALA A 12 -5.49 29.16 14.29
C ALA A 12 -6.60 30.09 14.79
N ASP A 13 -7.79 30.00 14.20
CA ASP A 13 -8.98 30.75 14.59
C ASP A 13 -9.85 29.89 15.52
N ASN A 14 -9.44 29.81 16.79
CA ASN A 14 -10.18 29.13 17.85
C ASN A 14 -10.64 27.70 17.49
N ASN A 15 -9.79 26.91 16.82
CA ASN A 15 -10.10 25.55 16.36
C ASN A 15 -11.37 25.45 15.47
N ARG A 16 -11.69 26.48 14.70
CA ARG A 16 -12.87 26.51 13.82
C ARG A 16 -12.86 25.30 12.86
N GLY A 17 -13.96 24.55 12.89
CA GLY A 17 -14.16 23.34 12.09
C GLY A 17 -13.75 22.03 12.77
N LEU A 18 -13.06 22.07 13.91
CA LEU A 18 -12.64 20.85 14.63
C LEU A 18 -13.83 19.98 15.07
N THR A 19 -14.87 20.59 15.63
CA THR A 19 -16.09 19.85 16.03
C THR A 19 -16.75 19.16 14.83
N ASN A 20 -16.78 19.83 13.67
CA ASN A 20 -17.33 19.24 12.45
C ASN A 20 -16.47 18.08 11.95
N ILE A 21 -15.14 18.16 12.06
CA ILE A 21 -14.24 17.03 11.77
C ILE A 21 -14.57 15.85 12.70
N ILE A 22 -14.64 16.08 14.01
CA ILE A 22 -14.90 15.01 14.99
C ILE A 22 -16.25 14.35 14.71
N ASN A 23 -17.29 15.13 14.47
CA ASN A 23 -18.63 14.60 14.19
C ASN A 23 -18.66 13.79 12.88
N ASN A 24 -18.01 14.27 11.82
CA ASN A 24 -17.92 13.54 10.56
C ASN A 24 -17.08 12.27 10.68
N LEU A 25 -15.98 12.31 11.42
CA LEU A 25 -15.19 11.11 11.74
C LEU A 25 -16.04 10.08 12.48
N GLN A 26 -16.75 10.49 13.53
CA GLN A 26 -17.65 9.59 14.27
C GLN A 26 -18.75 9.00 13.38
N PHE A 27 -19.37 9.81 12.53
CA PHE A 27 -20.37 9.37 11.57
C PHE A 27 -19.81 8.33 10.60
N HIS A 28 -18.67 8.62 9.96
CA HIS A 28 -18.07 7.70 9.00
C HIS A 28 -17.55 6.42 9.66
N LEU A 29 -16.94 6.51 10.84
CA LEU A 29 -16.49 5.35 11.60
C LEU A 29 -17.66 4.42 11.94
N LYS A 30 -18.78 4.96 12.43
CA LYS A 30 -19.99 4.18 12.74
C LYS A 30 -20.60 3.50 11.52
N ASN A 31 -20.44 4.08 10.34
CA ASN A 31 -20.98 3.59 9.08
C ASN A 31 -20.00 2.71 8.29
N LEU A 32 -18.84 2.37 8.85
CA LEU A 32 -17.93 1.42 8.22
C LEU A 32 -18.60 0.04 8.13
N PRO A 33 -18.47 -0.70 7.01
CA PRO A 33 -19.21 -1.96 6.80
C PRO A 33 -18.98 -3.04 7.87
N HIS A 34 -17.84 -3.00 8.56
CA HIS A 34 -17.48 -3.96 9.61
C HIS A 34 -17.88 -3.50 11.02
N VAL A 35 -18.29 -2.25 11.20
CA VAL A 35 -18.74 -1.77 12.50
C VAL A 35 -20.13 -2.31 12.78
N GLY A 36 -20.29 -3.00 13.91
CA GLY A 36 -21.50 -3.74 14.27
C GLY A 36 -21.47 -5.22 13.89
N THR A 37 -20.41 -5.72 13.24
CA THR A 37 -20.27 -7.17 13.03
C THR A 37 -20.10 -7.89 14.36
N THR A 38 -20.92 -8.90 14.61
CA THR A 38 -20.85 -9.70 15.82
C THR A 38 -19.63 -10.62 15.77
N LEU A 39 -18.74 -10.51 16.76
CA LEU A 39 -17.65 -11.45 16.97
C LEU A 39 -18.05 -12.50 18.01
N PRO A 40 -17.55 -13.74 17.91
CA PRO A 40 -17.77 -14.75 18.94
C PRO A 40 -17.26 -14.23 20.31
N LYS A 41 -18.05 -14.43 21.36
CA LYS A 41 -17.69 -13.99 22.72
C LYS A 41 -16.29 -14.47 23.14
N THR A 42 -15.94 -15.70 22.76
CA THR A 42 -14.62 -16.28 23.00
C THR A 42 -13.47 -15.46 22.42
N TRP A 43 -13.64 -14.83 21.25
CA TRP A 43 -12.60 -14.02 20.61
C TRP A 43 -12.41 -12.71 21.38
N ILE A 44 -13.51 -12.11 21.83
CA ILE A 44 -13.51 -10.91 22.67
C ILE A 44 -12.84 -11.21 24.01
N ASP A 45 -13.19 -12.34 24.63
CA ASP A 45 -12.60 -12.77 25.91
C ASP A 45 -11.09 -13.01 25.78
N ILE A 46 -10.64 -13.68 24.72
CA ILE A 46 -9.21 -13.90 24.45
C ILE A 46 -8.49 -12.56 24.25
N ARG A 47 -9.04 -11.66 23.41
CA ARG A 47 -8.47 -10.32 23.20
C ARG A 47 -8.29 -9.58 24.52
N ARG A 48 -9.35 -9.52 25.35
CA ARG A 48 -9.30 -8.87 26.67
C ARG A 48 -8.19 -9.47 27.55
N ILE A 49 -8.03 -10.80 27.54
CA ILE A 49 -6.97 -11.45 28.33
C ILE A 49 -5.59 -11.03 27.83
N LEU A 50 -5.37 -10.93 26.52
CA LEU A 50 -4.09 -10.48 25.97
C LEU A 50 -3.79 -9.02 26.34
N GLU A 51 -4.79 -8.15 26.25
CA GLU A 51 -4.69 -6.75 26.69
C GLU A 51 -4.37 -6.67 28.20
N GLU A 52 -5.06 -7.46 29.04
CA GLU A 52 -4.77 -7.52 30.48
C GLU A 52 -3.39 -8.09 30.79
N THR A 53 -2.91 -9.09 30.03
CA THR A 53 -1.54 -9.62 30.17
C THR A 53 -0.52 -8.53 29.86
N LEU A 54 -0.72 -7.75 28.81
CA LEU A 54 0.13 -6.61 28.48
C LEU A 54 0.12 -5.58 29.63
N GLU A 55 -1.05 -5.13 30.07
CA GLU A 55 -1.19 -4.06 31.05
C GLU A 55 -0.72 -4.45 32.46
N LYS A 56 -1.08 -5.66 32.93
CA LYS A 56 -0.82 -6.08 34.32
C LYS A 56 0.55 -6.74 34.47
N GLU A 57 0.97 -7.54 33.50
CA GLU A 57 2.26 -8.24 33.56
C GLU A 57 3.39 -7.46 32.88
N GLN A 58 3.08 -6.35 32.20
CA GLN A 58 4.04 -5.51 31.47
C GLN A 58 4.84 -6.32 30.43
N LYS A 59 4.18 -7.30 29.81
CA LYS A 59 4.75 -8.18 28.79
C LYS A 59 4.42 -7.68 27.40
N ASN A 60 5.43 -7.16 26.69
CA ASN A 60 5.28 -6.71 25.30
C ASN A 60 5.03 -7.86 24.31
N TYR A 61 5.35 -9.10 24.70
CA TYR A 61 5.21 -10.30 23.88
C TYR A 61 5.02 -11.54 24.76
N ILE A 62 4.48 -12.61 24.16
CA ILE A 62 4.37 -13.95 24.75
C ILE A 62 4.76 -15.01 23.72
N THR A 63 5.08 -16.21 24.16
CA THR A 63 5.33 -17.31 23.22
C THR A 63 4.03 -17.83 22.59
N LEU A 64 4.14 -18.51 21.46
CA LEU A 64 3.01 -19.18 20.83
C LEU A 64 2.38 -20.21 21.77
N GLU A 65 3.17 -20.94 22.56
CA GLU A 65 2.65 -21.91 23.53
C GLU A 65 1.82 -21.24 24.64
N GLU A 66 2.28 -20.09 25.15
CA GLU A 66 1.52 -19.30 26.11
C GLU A 66 0.19 -18.82 25.52
N TYR A 67 0.23 -18.29 24.29
CA TYR A 67 -0.98 -17.89 23.56
C TYR A 67 -1.96 -19.06 23.37
N LEU A 68 -1.47 -20.22 22.94
CA LEU A 68 -2.29 -21.41 22.75
C LEU A 68 -2.91 -21.88 24.08
N LYS A 69 -2.19 -21.78 25.19
CA LYS A 69 -2.71 -22.11 26.52
C LYS A 69 -3.82 -21.15 26.95
N ILE A 70 -3.69 -19.86 26.66
CA ILE A 70 -4.76 -18.87 26.87
C ILE A 70 -6.00 -19.26 26.07
N CYS A 71 -5.83 -19.61 24.80
CA CYS A 71 -6.91 -20.07 23.93
C CYS A 71 -7.61 -21.33 24.46
N GLN A 72 -6.84 -22.34 24.87
CA GLN A 72 -7.36 -23.59 25.43
C GLN A 72 -8.17 -23.37 26.72
N THR A 73 -7.67 -22.51 27.61
CA THR A 73 -8.38 -22.13 28.86
C THR A 73 -9.71 -21.43 28.55
N ASN A 74 -9.79 -20.73 27.41
CA ASN A 74 -11.00 -20.07 26.92
C ASN A 74 -11.81 -20.92 25.93
N LYS A 75 -11.71 -22.26 26.04
CA LYS A 75 -12.51 -23.25 25.29
C LYS A 75 -12.17 -23.36 23.80
N VAL A 76 -11.07 -22.77 23.32
CA VAL A 76 -10.55 -22.98 21.97
C VAL A 76 -9.51 -24.11 22.01
N LYS A 77 -9.97 -25.35 21.83
CA LYS A 77 -9.13 -26.55 21.95
C LYS A 77 -8.27 -26.84 20.72
N ASN A 78 -8.72 -26.38 19.55
CA ASN A 78 -8.06 -26.62 18.28
C ASN A 78 -7.05 -25.50 18.00
N ASN A 79 -5.78 -25.87 17.78
CA ASN A 79 -4.73 -24.90 17.47
C ASN A 79 -4.99 -24.14 16.18
N LYS A 80 -5.65 -24.75 15.18
CA LYS A 80 -5.99 -24.06 13.93
C LYS A 80 -6.95 -22.90 14.19
N ASP A 81 -7.93 -23.10 15.06
CA ASP A 81 -8.91 -22.07 15.40
C ASP A 81 -8.25 -20.97 16.23
N ALA A 82 -7.34 -21.33 17.15
CA ALA A 82 -6.52 -20.35 17.89
C ALA A 82 -5.65 -19.50 16.95
N LEU A 83 -5.02 -20.12 15.95
CA LEU A 83 -4.21 -19.42 14.95
C LEU A 83 -5.06 -18.47 14.09
N GLN A 84 -6.28 -18.86 13.72
CA GLN A 84 -7.23 -17.97 13.03
C GLN A 84 -7.59 -16.75 13.87
N ILE A 85 -7.81 -16.91 15.18
CA ILE A 85 -8.06 -15.78 16.09
C ILE A 85 -6.85 -14.83 16.09
N SER A 86 -5.64 -15.37 16.22
CA SER A 86 -4.44 -14.52 16.22
C SER A 86 -4.22 -13.84 14.88
N GLN A 87 -4.58 -14.47 13.76
CA GLN A 87 -4.50 -13.85 12.45
C GLN A 87 -5.47 -12.68 12.35
N PHE A 88 -6.72 -12.87 12.81
CA PHE A 88 -7.69 -11.78 12.85
C PHE A 88 -7.20 -10.61 13.72
N LEU A 89 -6.67 -10.90 14.92
CA LEU A 89 -6.12 -9.87 15.81
C LEU A 89 -4.88 -9.17 15.24
N HIS A 90 -4.06 -9.90 14.48
CA HIS A 90 -2.95 -9.33 13.72
C HIS A 90 -3.44 -8.39 12.63
N ASP A 91 -4.45 -8.83 11.87
CA ASP A 91 -5.01 -8.04 10.78
C ASP A 91 -5.55 -6.72 11.31
N ILE A 92 -6.33 -6.73 12.39
CA ILE A 92 -6.88 -5.50 13.01
C ILE A 92 -5.85 -4.69 13.83
N GLY A 93 -4.60 -5.14 13.89
CA GLY A 93 -3.50 -4.43 14.56
C GLY A 93 -3.54 -4.41 16.08
N VAL A 94 -4.23 -5.37 16.71
CA VAL A 94 -4.23 -5.53 18.18
C VAL A 94 -2.96 -6.21 18.65
N ILE A 95 -2.45 -7.17 17.89
CA ILE A 95 -1.18 -7.88 18.14
C ILE A 95 -0.38 -7.98 16.85
N LEU A 96 0.87 -8.45 16.91
CA LEU A 96 1.60 -8.91 15.73
C LEU A 96 1.95 -10.39 15.86
N HIS A 97 1.53 -11.20 14.90
CA HIS A 97 1.81 -12.63 14.85
C HIS A 97 1.89 -13.10 13.39
N PHE A 98 3.10 -13.44 12.92
CA PHE A 98 3.37 -13.76 11.51
C PHE A 98 3.40 -15.27 11.31
N GLN A 99 2.43 -15.79 10.57
CA GLN A 99 2.18 -17.24 10.53
C GLN A 99 2.67 -17.94 9.25
N GLU A 100 3.25 -17.20 8.30
CA GLU A 100 3.53 -17.74 6.95
C GLU A 100 4.69 -18.74 6.94
N ASP A 101 5.64 -18.61 7.87
CA ASP A 101 6.82 -19.47 7.96
C ASP A 101 7.03 -19.99 9.38
N LYS A 102 6.84 -21.30 9.57
CA LYS A 102 7.01 -21.98 10.88
C LYS A 102 8.44 -21.96 11.40
N ALA A 103 9.43 -21.76 10.54
CA ALA A 103 10.82 -21.62 10.94
C ALA A 103 11.16 -20.20 11.43
N SER A 104 10.30 -19.22 11.13
CA SER A 104 10.50 -17.83 11.55
C SER A 104 10.40 -17.68 13.07
N PRO A 105 11.25 -16.85 13.71
CA PRO A 105 11.10 -16.52 15.12
C PRO A 105 9.74 -15.85 15.41
N LEU A 106 9.18 -15.10 14.45
CA LEU A 106 7.89 -14.43 14.58
C LEU A 106 6.68 -15.37 14.50
N TYR A 107 6.85 -16.63 14.08
CA TYR A 107 5.81 -17.66 14.21
C TYR A 107 5.68 -18.14 15.66
N LYS A 108 6.78 -18.14 16.41
CA LYS A 108 6.82 -18.61 17.80
C LYS A 108 6.56 -17.51 18.82
N THR A 109 6.46 -16.27 18.37
CA THR A 109 6.36 -15.08 19.22
C THR A 109 5.13 -14.28 18.82
N VAL A 110 4.24 -14.06 19.79
CA VAL A 110 3.08 -13.17 19.64
C VAL A 110 3.41 -11.85 20.33
N ILE A 111 3.64 -10.80 19.54
CA ILE A 111 3.89 -9.45 20.07
C ILE A 111 2.54 -8.85 20.47
N LEU A 112 2.35 -8.65 21.78
CA LEU A 112 1.14 -8.10 22.36
C LEU A 112 1.08 -6.57 22.24
N ASN A 113 2.24 -5.93 22.18
CA ASN A 113 2.36 -4.48 22.04
C ASN A 113 2.97 -4.13 20.66
N PRO A 114 2.14 -3.88 19.64
CA PRO A 114 2.62 -3.47 18.32
C PRO A 114 3.47 -2.19 18.35
N GLU A 115 3.15 -1.24 19.24
CA GLU A 115 3.90 0.03 19.38
C GLU A 115 5.34 -0.22 19.84
N TRP A 116 5.54 -1.09 20.82
CA TRP A 116 6.88 -1.52 21.25
C TRP A 116 7.70 -2.13 20.10
N GLY A 117 7.05 -2.91 19.24
CA GLY A 117 7.68 -3.48 18.04
C GLY A 117 8.07 -2.41 17.02
N THR A 118 7.17 -1.46 16.75
CA THR A 118 7.47 -0.35 15.84
C THR A 118 8.54 0.59 16.39
N ASP A 119 8.56 0.86 17.70
CA ASP A 119 9.58 1.68 18.34
C ASP A 119 10.96 1.05 18.22
N ALA A 120 11.05 -0.27 18.36
CA ALA A 120 12.30 -1.00 18.15
C ALA A 120 12.84 -0.82 16.72
N VAL A 121 11.96 -0.87 15.72
CA VAL A 121 12.30 -0.64 14.32
C VAL A 121 12.78 0.80 14.12
N TYR A 122 12.06 1.80 14.66
CA TYR A 122 12.46 3.20 14.57
C TYR A 122 13.79 3.47 15.26
N LYS A 123 14.08 2.84 16.39
CA LYS A 123 15.37 2.94 17.07
C LYS A 123 16.55 2.59 16.14
N VAL A 124 16.37 1.67 15.19
CA VAL A 124 17.40 1.35 14.17
C VAL A 124 17.48 2.43 13.09
N LEU A 125 16.32 2.85 12.55
CA LEU A 125 16.27 3.81 11.45
C LEU A 125 16.69 5.23 11.84
N ASP A 126 16.47 5.59 13.11
CA ASP A 126 16.85 6.88 13.69
C ASP A 126 18.24 6.82 14.36
N HIS A 127 18.90 5.66 14.36
CA HIS A 127 20.22 5.51 14.96
C HIS A 127 21.27 6.29 14.17
N HIS A 128 21.99 7.18 14.85
CA HIS A 128 22.94 8.09 14.22
C HIS A 128 24.01 7.37 13.39
N GLN A 129 24.59 6.27 13.90
CA GLN A 129 25.59 5.52 13.14
C GLN A 129 25.00 4.82 11.90
N VAL A 130 23.76 4.34 11.99
CA VAL A 130 23.09 3.68 10.85
C VAL A 130 22.81 4.70 9.75
N ILE A 131 22.35 5.90 10.11
CA ILE A 131 22.16 7.02 9.19
C ILE A 131 23.50 7.44 8.55
N GLN A 132 24.55 7.61 9.36
CA GLN A 132 25.89 7.98 8.86
C GLN A 132 26.48 6.92 7.92
N ASN A 133 26.22 5.65 8.18
CA ASN A 133 26.62 4.52 7.34
C ASN A 133 25.65 4.28 6.17
N LEU A 134 24.81 5.26 5.82
CA LEU A 134 23.87 5.22 4.70
C LEU A 134 22.93 4.01 4.75
N GLY A 135 22.42 3.68 5.94
CA GLY A 135 21.52 2.56 6.17
C GLY A 135 22.19 1.20 6.32
N LYS A 136 23.53 1.12 6.29
CA LYS A 136 24.25 -0.12 6.56
C LYS A 136 24.40 -0.36 8.07
N PHE A 137 24.04 -1.57 8.51
CA PHE A 137 24.16 -2.00 9.90
C PHE A 137 24.39 -3.51 10.02
N THR A 138 24.85 -3.95 11.17
CA THR A 138 25.19 -5.34 11.50
C THR A 138 24.38 -5.84 12.69
N THR A 139 24.39 -7.16 12.94
CA THR A 139 23.80 -7.71 14.17
C THR A 139 24.47 -7.19 15.44
N THR A 140 25.74 -6.81 15.38
CA THR A 140 26.45 -6.18 16.51
C THR A 140 25.88 -4.79 16.80
N ASP A 141 25.63 -3.99 15.75
CA ASP A 141 24.98 -2.68 15.90
C ASP A 141 23.57 -2.84 16.48
N LEU A 142 22.81 -3.85 16.02
CA LEU A 142 21.47 -4.13 16.57
C LEU A 142 21.51 -4.52 18.05
N ALA A 143 22.52 -5.27 18.50
CA ALA A 143 22.68 -5.62 19.90
C ALA A 143 22.95 -4.40 20.79
N ASP A 144 23.66 -3.40 20.26
CA ASP A 144 23.90 -2.12 20.94
C ASP A 144 22.64 -1.23 20.96
N ILE A 145 21.98 -1.08 19.80
CA ILE A 145 20.75 -0.30 19.63
C ILE A 145 19.63 -0.84 20.53
N TRP A 146 19.51 -2.16 20.64
CA TRP A 146 18.52 -2.85 21.47
C TRP A 146 19.08 -3.33 22.80
N SER A 147 20.08 -2.62 23.35
CA SER A 147 20.68 -2.93 24.65
C SER A 147 19.76 -2.68 25.85
N ASN A 148 18.68 -1.88 25.67
CA ASN A 148 17.69 -1.66 26.72
C ASN A 148 17.08 -3.02 27.15
N PRO A 149 17.00 -3.32 28.47
CA PRO A 149 16.35 -4.52 29.00
C PRO A 149 14.99 -4.86 28.40
N GLU A 150 14.21 -3.87 27.94
CA GLU A 150 12.91 -4.08 27.29
C GLU A 150 12.98 -4.93 25.99
N TYR A 151 14.13 -4.99 25.32
CA TYR A 151 14.36 -5.75 24.08
C TYR A 151 15.27 -6.97 24.27
N LYS A 152 15.57 -7.31 25.52
CA LYS A 152 16.50 -8.38 25.83
C LYS A 152 16.06 -9.69 25.16
N ASN A 153 17.01 -10.33 24.46
CA ASN A 153 16.80 -11.58 23.73
C ASN A 153 15.81 -11.51 22.56
N MET A 154 15.42 -10.31 22.10
CA MET A 154 14.44 -10.14 21.00
C MET A 154 15.08 -9.76 19.65
N LEU A 155 16.41 -9.76 19.56
CA LEU A 155 17.12 -9.37 18.34
C LEU A 155 16.67 -10.20 17.11
N PRO A 156 16.54 -11.54 17.16
CA PRO A 156 16.08 -12.31 16.00
C PRO A 156 14.67 -11.94 15.54
N GLU A 157 13.74 -11.79 16.48
CA GLU A 157 12.34 -11.43 16.24
C GLU A 157 12.23 -10.02 15.64
N LEU A 158 12.91 -9.03 16.23
CA LEU A 158 12.86 -7.64 15.78
C LEU A 158 13.53 -7.43 14.43
N LEU A 159 14.65 -8.12 14.17
CA LEU A 159 15.27 -8.13 12.85
C LEU A 159 14.36 -8.79 11.80
N GLU A 160 13.74 -9.92 12.15
CA GLU A 160 12.77 -10.56 11.26
C GLU A 160 11.54 -9.67 11.02
N LEU A 161 11.14 -8.87 12.02
CA LEU A 161 10.05 -7.90 11.89
C LEU A 161 10.41 -6.82 10.87
N MET A 162 11.62 -6.27 10.92
CA MET A 162 12.11 -5.32 9.90
C MET A 162 12.09 -5.92 8.49
N LYS A 163 12.48 -7.20 8.35
CA LYS A 163 12.46 -7.91 7.07
C LYS A 163 11.02 -8.16 6.57
N LYS A 164 10.09 -8.51 7.46
CA LYS A 164 8.67 -8.70 7.13
C LYS A 164 8.03 -7.40 6.67
N PHE A 165 8.36 -6.28 7.31
CA PHE A 165 7.94 -4.94 6.90
C PHE A 165 8.67 -4.39 5.67
N LYS A 166 9.55 -5.18 5.05
CA LYS A 166 10.30 -4.79 3.84
C LYS A 166 11.10 -3.50 4.05
N LEU A 167 11.71 -3.36 5.22
CA LEU A 167 12.49 -2.17 5.62
C LEU A 167 13.99 -2.38 5.49
N CYS A 168 14.43 -3.63 5.39
CA CYS A 168 15.83 -3.96 5.19
C CYS A 168 15.98 -5.30 4.44
N TYR A 169 17.17 -5.50 3.89
CA TYR A 169 17.59 -6.77 3.31
C TYR A 169 19.03 -7.09 3.75
N GLN A 170 19.37 -8.37 3.73
CA GLN A 170 20.73 -8.85 4.02
C GLN A 170 21.59 -8.76 2.75
N LEU A 171 22.84 -8.34 2.89
CA LEU A 171 23.82 -8.38 1.80
C LEU A 171 24.16 -9.83 1.44
N THR A 172 24.38 -10.10 0.14
CA THR A 172 24.63 -11.47 -0.32
C THR A 172 26.06 -11.91 0.02
N ASN A 173 27.01 -10.97 -0.02
CA ASN A 173 28.43 -11.24 0.19
C ASN A 173 28.91 -10.94 1.63
N ALA A 174 28.01 -10.58 2.55
CA ALA A 174 28.34 -10.24 3.91
C ALA A 174 27.29 -10.78 4.89
N GLU A 175 27.63 -11.86 5.59
CA GLU A 175 26.79 -12.39 6.65
C GLU A 175 26.54 -11.34 7.73
N ASN A 176 25.35 -11.40 8.34
CA ASN A 176 24.95 -10.52 9.44
C ASN A 176 25.02 -9.01 9.14
N THR A 177 25.07 -8.64 7.86
CA THR A 177 25.11 -7.25 7.40
C THR A 177 23.88 -6.94 6.58
N TYR A 178 23.23 -5.82 6.89
CA TYR A 178 21.95 -5.43 6.35
C TYR A 178 21.99 -4.00 5.83
N ILE A 179 21.08 -3.71 4.89
CA ILE A 179 20.87 -2.39 4.32
C ILE A 179 19.41 -1.99 4.55
N ALA A 180 19.19 -0.80 5.10
CA ALA A 180 17.91 -0.09 5.10
C ALA A 180 17.87 0.90 3.93
N PRO A 181 17.30 0.54 2.76
CA PRO A 181 17.42 1.32 1.53
C PRO A 181 16.81 2.74 1.61
N GLN A 182 15.88 2.96 2.54
CA GLN A 182 15.31 4.28 2.83
C GLN A 182 16.31 5.28 3.40
N LEU A 183 17.48 4.84 3.88
CA LEU A 183 18.56 5.68 4.39
C LEU A 183 19.72 5.85 3.40
N LEU A 184 19.63 5.25 2.22
CA LEU A 184 20.63 5.43 1.16
C LEU A 184 20.62 6.88 0.62
N THR A 185 21.64 7.21 -0.15
CA THR A 185 21.73 8.50 -0.85
C THR A 185 20.54 8.68 -1.78
N LYS A 186 20.11 9.93 -1.98
CA LYS A 186 19.07 10.27 -2.97
C LYS A 186 19.57 10.20 -4.40
N GLU A 187 20.81 10.62 -4.58
CA GLU A 187 21.45 10.67 -5.88
C GLU A 187 21.97 9.27 -6.27
N PRO A 188 21.84 8.90 -7.55
CA PRO A 188 22.43 7.67 -8.06
C PRO A 188 23.96 7.74 -7.95
N PRO A 189 24.62 6.61 -7.68
CA PRO A 189 26.08 6.54 -7.78
C PRO A 189 26.52 6.76 -9.23
N GLN A 190 27.78 7.14 -9.42
CA GLN A 190 28.38 7.14 -10.75
C GLN A 190 28.71 5.71 -11.15
N TYR A 191 28.03 5.19 -12.17
CA TYR A 191 28.35 3.92 -12.80
C TYR A 191 28.39 4.08 -14.32
N GLU A 192 29.33 3.37 -14.94
CA GLU A 192 29.47 3.35 -16.38
C GLU A 192 28.79 2.09 -16.93
N LEU A 193 27.70 2.29 -17.66
CA LEU A 193 27.06 1.25 -18.46
C LEU A 193 27.84 1.09 -19.78
N PHE A 194 29.09 0.63 -19.68
CA PHE A 194 30.02 0.52 -20.81
C PHE A 194 29.39 -0.28 -21.96
N ASN A 195 29.31 0.32 -23.15
CA ASN A 195 29.01 -0.35 -24.43
C ASN A 195 27.68 -1.09 -24.54
N GLN A 196 26.74 -0.90 -23.63
CA GLN A 196 25.44 -1.56 -23.73
C GLN A 196 24.48 -0.62 -24.47
N THR A 197 24.08 -0.99 -25.67
CA THR A 197 22.96 -0.33 -26.33
C THR A 197 21.73 -0.49 -25.44
N GLU A 198 21.14 0.63 -25.03
CA GLU A 198 19.79 0.62 -24.46
C GLU A 198 18.87 -0.05 -25.46
N ASN A 199 18.32 -1.19 -25.08
CA ASN A 199 17.61 -2.01 -26.04
C ASN A 199 16.10 -2.09 -25.74
N LEU A 200 15.67 -1.66 -24.55
CA LEU A 200 14.26 -1.62 -24.17
C LEU A 200 14.01 -0.64 -23.04
N LEU A 201 13.02 0.24 -23.21
CA LEU A 201 12.53 1.13 -22.17
C LEU A 201 11.10 0.73 -21.79
N MET A 202 10.85 0.65 -20.50
CA MET A 202 9.54 0.43 -19.91
C MET A 202 9.29 1.49 -18.85
N LYS A 203 8.03 1.85 -18.64
CA LYS A 203 7.65 2.65 -17.47
C LYS A 203 6.29 2.26 -16.92
N TYR A 204 6.12 2.48 -15.63
CA TYR A 204 4.83 2.48 -14.96
C TYR A 204 4.42 3.93 -14.72
N GLU A 205 3.24 4.34 -15.17
CA GLU A 205 2.62 5.63 -14.84
C GLU A 205 1.49 5.42 -13.83
N TYR A 206 1.46 6.26 -12.80
CA TYR A 206 0.50 6.17 -11.71
C TYR A 206 -0.40 7.40 -11.66
N GLU A 207 -1.69 7.20 -11.39
CA GLU A 207 -2.57 8.33 -11.02
C GLU A 207 -2.13 8.92 -9.68
N PHE A 208 -1.78 8.06 -8.73
CA PHE A 208 -1.14 8.38 -7.47
C PHE A 208 -0.05 7.34 -7.24
N LEU A 209 1.19 7.78 -6.99
CA LEU A 209 2.31 6.89 -6.68
C LEU A 209 2.46 6.79 -5.17
N PRO A 210 2.08 5.65 -4.53
CA PRO A 210 2.36 5.43 -3.12
C PRO A 210 3.86 5.54 -2.84
N LYS A 211 4.21 6.24 -1.76
CA LYS A 211 5.58 6.23 -1.25
C LYS A 211 5.99 4.81 -0.89
N GLY A 212 7.28 4.51 -1.06
CA GLY A 212 7.85 3.24 -0.66
C GLY A 212 7.71 2.08 -1.65
N ILE A 213 7.02 2.23 -2.79
CA ILE A 213 6.98 1.18 -3.82
C ILE A 213 8.39 0.80 -4.27
N ILE A 214 9.24 1.80 -4.56
CA ILE A 214 10.62 1.54 -4.98
C ILE A 214 11.46 0.90 -3.86
N ILE A 215 11.30 1.35 -2.62
CA ILE A 215 12.00 0.79 -1.45
C ILE A 215 11.65 -0.67 -1.25
N ARG A 216 10.35 -1.00 -1.28
CA ARG A 216 9.88 -2.39 -1.21
C ARG A 216 10.40 -3.23 -2.37
N PHE A 217 10.37 -2.69 -3.59
CA PHE A 217 10.93 -3.36 -4.76
C PHE A 217 12.43 -3.66 -4.57
N ILE A 218 13.22 -2.70 -4.10
CA ILE A 218 14.65 -2.88 -3.80
C ILE A 218 14.85 -4.02 -2.80
N VAL A 219 14.12 -4.01 -1.68
CA VAL A 219 14.24 -5.07 -0.65
C VAL A 219 13.90 -6.44 -1.21
N GLU A 220 12.79 -6.55 -1.95
CA GLU A 220 12.34 -7.84 -2.52
C GLU A 220 13.21 -8.32 -3.69
N MET A 221 13.93 -7.42 -4.36
CA MET A 221 14.85 -7.71 -5.46
C MET A 221 16.31 -7.80 -5.02
N SER A 222 16.60 -7.71 -3.71
CA SER A 222 17.94 -7.67 -3.11
C SER A 222 18.95 -8.67 -3.68
N ARG A 223 18.55 -9.89 -4.00
CA ARG A 223 19.43 -10.94 -4.56
C ARG A 223 19.98 -10.64 -5.95
N LEU A 224 19.35 -9.72 -6.68
CA LEU A 224 19.78 -9.32 -8.02
C LEU A 224 20.46 -7.95 -8.04
N ILE A 225 20.60 -7.29 -6.89
CA ILE A 225 21.21 -5.96 -6.81
C ILE A 225 22.71 -6.06 -7.09
N ASP A 226 23.20 -5.17 -7.94
CA ASP A 226 24.64 -4.89 -8.00
C ASP A 226 24.99 -4.00 -6.79
N GLU A 227 25.59 -4.59 -5.74
CA GLU A 227 25.62 -4.02 -4.37
C GLU A 227 26.12 -2.57 -4.28
N ALA A 228 26.97 -2.11 -5.21
CA ALA A 228 27.48 -0.74 -5.26
C ALA A 228 26.50 0.28 -5.89
N ASN A 229 25.45 -0.20 -6.56
CA ASN A 229 24.59 0.57 -7.46
C ASN A 229 23.12 0.56 -7.02
N VAL A 230 22.89 1.00 -5.78
CA VAL A 230 21.55 1.14 -5.17
C VAL A 230 21.47 2.46 -4.41
N TRP A 231 20.33 3.16 -4.54
CA TRP A 231 20.08 4.44 -3.90
C TRP A 231 18.59 4.56 -3.53
N GLN A 232 18.20 5.63 -2.84
CA GLN A 232 16.86 5.75 -2.25
C GLN A 232 15.72 5.69 -3.28
N THR A 233 15.98 6.12 -4.52
CA THR A 233 14.99 6.22 -5.59
C THR A 233 15.25 5.26 -6.74
N GLY A 234 16.21 4.34 -6.61
CA GLY A 234 16.49 3.43 -7.72
C GLY A 234 17.59 2.41 -7.44
N VAL A 235 17.74 1.51 -8.40
CA VAL A 235 18.63 0.37 -8.28
C VAL A 235 19.06 -0.15 -9.63
N LEU A 236 20.31 -0.59 -9.72
CA LEU A 236 20.83 -1.38 -10.81
C LEU A 236 20.81 -2.87 -10.43
N LEU A 237 20.02 -3.63 -11.18
CA LEU A 237 19.96 -5.08 -11.07
C LEU A 237 20.89 -5.72 -12.10
N LYS A 238 21.50 -6.84 -11.73
CA LYS A 238 22.44 -7.59 -12.56
C LYS A 238 22.11 -9.08 -12.53
N ARG A 239 22.03 -9.69 -13.71
CA ARG A 239 21.92 -11.15 -13.86
C ARG A 239 22.94 -11.65 -14.86
N LYS A 240 23.66 -12.72 -14.47
CA LYS A 240 24.57 -13.46 -15.34
C LYS A 240 23.99 -14.83 -15.64
N GLU A 241 23.78 -15.14 -16.91
CA GLU A 241 23.24 -16.42 -17.39
C GLU A 241 23.86 -16.76 -18.74
N ASN A 242 24.28 -18.01 -18.96
CA ASN A 242 24.87 -18.47 -20.22
C ASN A 242 25.99 -17.57 -20.77
N ASN A 243 26.89 -17.12 -19.91
CA ASN A 243 27.97 -16.15 -20.20
C ASN A 243 27.51 -14.75 -20.66
N GLN A 244 26.21 -14.48 -20.68
CA GLN A 244 25.65 -13.15 -20.95
C GLN A 244 25.35 -12.44 -19.64
N ILE A 245 25.54 -11.11 -19.62
CA ILE A 245 25.18 -10.26 -18.48
C ILE A 245 24.11 -9.30 -18.95
N THR A 246 23.01 -9.24 -18.19
CA THR A 246 21.92 -8.29 -18.41
C THR A 246 21.85 -7.38 -17.20
N PHE A 247 21.73 -6.08 -17.45
CA PHE A 247 21.54 -5.07 -16.42
C PHE A 247 20.16 -4.43 -16.56
N VAL A 248 19.55 -4.10 -15.44
CA VAL A 248 18.29 -3.35 -15.43
C VAL A 248 18.38 -2.21 -14.44
N GLU A 249 18.24 -1.00 -14.95
CA GLU A 249 18.14 0.22 -14.15
C GLU A 249 16.66 0.50 -13.87
N VAL A 250 16.29 0.59 -12.59
CA VAL A 250 14.94 0.91 -12.13
C VAL A 250 14.99 2.21 -11.35
N ILE A 251 14.24 3.23 -11.78
CA ILE A 251 14.27 4.58 -11.19
C ILE A 251 12.86 5.09 -10.93
N GLU A 252 12.60 5.51 -9.70
CA GLU A 252 11.41 6.24 -9.31
C GLU A 252 11.56 7.74 -9.60
N SER A 253 10.58 8.29 -10.33
CA SER A 253 10.42 9.73 -10.56
C SER A 253 9.15 10.21 -9.88
N TYR A 254 9.24 10.47 -8.57
CA TYR A 254 8.07 10.76 -7.73
C TYR A 254 7.22 11.94 -8.25
N ASN A 255 7.87 13.04 -8.66
CA ASN A 255 7.19 14.22 -9.20
C ASN A 255 6.42 13.95 -10.50
N ARG A 256 6.87 12.96 -11.28
CA ARG A 256 6.20 12.52 -12.51
C ARG A 256 5.21 11.39 -12.28
N ARG A 257 5.17 10.83 -11.06
CA ARG A 257 4.41 9.62 -10.70
C ARG A 257 4.74 8.48 -11.68
N GLU A 258 6.04 8.27 -11.88
CA GLU A 258 6.57 7.28 -12.81
C GLU A 258 7.62 6.39 -12.16
N ILE A 259 7.65 5.11 -12.54
CA ILE A 259 8.82 4.24 -12.34
C ILE A 259 9.34 3.86 -13.72
N ASN A 260 10.57 4.28 -14.03
CA ASN A 260 11.24 4.03 -15.29
C ASN A 260 12.15 2.79 -15.16
N ILE A 261 12.15 1.96 -16.19
CA ILE A 261 12.89 0.71 -16.23
C ILE A 261 13.63 0.62 -17.57
N LYS A 262 14.95 0.52 -17.51
CA LYS A 262 15.80 0.44 -18.70
C LYS A 262 16.59 -0.86 -18.69
N PHE A 263 16.52 -1.58 -19.80
CA PHE A 263 17.17 -2.87 -19.95
C PHE A 263 18.38 -2.78 -20.87
N TYR A 264 19.46 -3.41 -20.44
CA TYR A 264 20.74 -3.43 -21.13
C TYR A 264 21.27 -4.87 -21.25
N GLY A 265 21.89 -5.20 -22.38
CA GLY A 265 22.39 -6.54 -22.69
C GLY A 265 21.43 -7.39 -23.53
N ASP A 266 21.73 -8.69 -23.65
CA ASP A 266 21.12 -9.58 -24.65
C ASP A 266 19.90 -10.36 -24.13
N ASN A 267 19.93 -10.84 -22.88
CA ASN A 267 18.88 -11.69 -22.30
C ASN A 267 17.87 -10.89 -21.45
N LYS A 268 17.16 -9.98 -22.11
CA LYS A 268 16.21 -9.05 -21.46
C LYS A 268 14.95 -9.74 -20.98
N LYS A 269 14.44 -10.72 -21.76
CA LYS A 269 13.38 -11.65 -21.38
C LYS A 269 13.35 -12.00 -19.90
N GLY A 270 14.44 -12.59 -19.42
CA GLY A 270 14.46 -13.27 -18.13
C GLY A 270 14.25 -12.29 -16.99
N LEU A 271 14.86 -11.09 -17.10
CA LEU A 271 14.68 -10.03 -16.12
C LEU A 271 13.37 -9.29 -16.29
N LEU A 272 12.88 -9.11 -17.52
CA LEU A 272 11.59 -8.47 -17.77
C LEU A 272 10.45 -9.23 -17.10
N GLU A 273 10.38 -10.57 -17.25
CA GLU A 273 9.36 -11.39 -16.58
C GLU A 273 9.47 -11.29 -15.05
N ILE A 274 10.68 -11.35 -14.49
CA ILE A 274 10.88 -11.25 -13.03
C ILE A 274 10.43 -9.89 -12.51
N ILE A 275 10.86 -8.80 -13.16
CA ILE A 275 10.59 -7.44 -12.72
C ILE A 275 9.11 -7.11 -12.86
N THR A 276 8.49 -7.47 -13.99
CA THR A 276 7.05 -7.24 -14.20
C THR A 276 6.20 -8.02 -13.19
N ASN A 277 6.48 -9.31 -12.96
CA ASN A 277 5.78 -10.09 -11.93
C ASN A 277 5.95 -9.48 -10.53
N LYS A 278 7.15 -9.01 -10.19
CA LYS A 278 7.40 -8.39 -8.88
C LYS A 278 6.63 -7.08 -8.73
N PHE A 279 6.58 -6.24 -9.76
CA PHE A 279 5.77 -5.03 -9.71
C PHE A 279 4.28 -5.34 -9.65
N ASP A 280 3.79 -6.33 -10.40
CA ASP A 280 2.39 -6.78 -10.35
C ASP A 280 2.03 -7.22 -8.91
N GLU A 281 2.86 -8.05 -8.25
CA GLU A 281 2.68 -8.45 -6.85
C GLU A 281 2.64 -7.25 -5.88
N ILE A 282 3.52 -6.26 -6.09
CA ILE A 282 3.55 -5.05 -5.27
C ILE A 282 2.28 -4.22 -5.52
N HIS A 283 1.87 -4.02 -6.77
CA HIS A 283 0.69 -3.21 -7.11
C HIS A 283 -0.61 -3.85 -6.62
N GLU A 284 -0.74 -5.18 -6.73
CA GLU A 284 -1.90 -5.94 -6.25
C GLU A 284 -2.11 -5.81 -4.73
N SER A 285 -1.03 -5.54 -3.97
CA SER A 285 -1.13 -5.31 -2.52
C SER A 285 -1.77 -3.97 -2.14
N TYR A 286 -1.90 -3.03 -3.09
CA TYR A 286 -2.57 -1.75 -2.86
C TYR A 286 -4.02 -1.80 -3.35
N HIS A 287 -4.95 -1.42 -2.48
CA HIS A 287 -6.37 -1.38 -2.84
C HIS A 287 -6.64 -0.29 -3.90
N GLN A 288 -7.13 -0.70 -5.07
CA GLN A 288 -7.54 0.17 -6.18
C GLN A 288 -6.43 1.03 -6.81
N LEU A 289 -5.18 0.60 -6.74
CA LEU A 289 -4.08 1.32 -7.39
C LEU A 289 -4.21 1.32 -8.92
N GLN A 290 -4.31 2.50 -9.52
CA GLN A 290 -4.39 2.66 -10.98
C GLN A 290 -2.99 2.84 -11.57
N VAL A 291 -2.55 1.85 -12.36
CA VAL A 291 -1.22 1.83 -12.99
C VAL A 291 -1.33 1.56 -14.48
N LYS A 292 -0.63 2.35 -15.29
CA LYS A 292 -0.42 2.06 -16.72
C LYS A 292 0.97 1.49 -16.90
N GLN A 293 1.06 0.26 -17.40
CA GLN A 293 2.31 -0.36 -17.80
C GLN A 293 2.57 -0.06 -19.28
N LEU A 294 3.69 0.61 -19.57
CA LEU A 294 4.01 1.15 -20.88
C LEU A 294 5.35 0.62 -21.38
N ILE A 295 5.44 0.33 -22.67
CA ILE A 295 6.66 -0.15 -23.33
C ILE A 295 6.98 0.72 -24.53
N SER A 296 8.26 1.10 -24.68
CA SER A 296 8.68 1.98 -25.77
C SER A 296 8.62 1.28 -27.11
N CYS A 297 8.27 2.04 -28.15
CA CYS A 297 8.42 1.63 -29.53
C CYS A 297 9.89 1.37 -29.88
N ASN A 298 10.16 0.35 -30.70
CA ASN A 298 11.49 0.01 -31.18
C ASN A 298 11.74 0.42 -32.65
N CYS A 299 10.89 1.27 -33.23
CA CYS A 299 11.08 1.81 -34.59
C CYS A 299 12.38 2.63 -34.67
N GLN A 300 12.84 2.96 -35.88
CA GLN A 300 14.14 3.63 -36.07
C GLN A 300 14.22 4.98 -35.34
N ILE A 301 13.09 5.69 -35.26
CA ILE A 301 13.01 6.99 -34.59
C ILE A 301 12.98 6.84 -33.07
N CYS A 302 12.19 5.90 -32.56
CA CYS A 302 12.05 5.72 -31.11
C CYS A 302 13.27 5.05 -30.47
N SER A 303 13.97 4.19 -31.21
CA SER A 303 15.21 3.52 -30.75
C SER A 303 16.45 4.42 -30.85
N ASN A 304 16.37 5.57 -31.52
CA ASN A 304 17.49 6.50 -31.61
C ASN A 304 17.82 7.11 -30.24
N LYS A 305 19.09 7.03 -29.82
CA LYS A 305 19.58 7.58 -28.54
C LYS A 305 19.35 9.10 -28.37
N GLN A 306 19.19 9.84 -29.46
CA GLN A 306 18.90 11.28 -29.42
C GLN A 306 17.42 11.58 -29.15
N THR A 307 16.54 10.57 -29.31
CA THR A 307 15.10 10.73 -29.11
C THR A 307 14.76 10.78 -27.63
N LYS A 308 14.47 12.00 -27.15
CA LYS A 308 14.08 12.23 -25.74
C LYS A 308 12.70 11.70 -25.36
N ASN A 309 11.82 11.50 -26.34
CA ASN A 309 10.43 11.12 -26.10
C ASN A 309 9.97 10.08 -27.14
N PRO A 310 10.34 8.79 -26.95
CA PRO A 310 9.85 7.72 -27.80
C PRO A 310 8.34 7.54 -27.63
N HIS A 311 7.68 6.98 -28.63
CA HIS A 311 6.29 6.56 -28.48
C HIS A 311 6.20 5.36 -27.53
N TYR A 312 5.14 5.30 -26.72
CA TYR A 312 4.89 4.23 -25.77
C TYR A 312 3.54 3.59 -26.02
N TYR A 313 3.50 2.26 -25.96
CA TYR A 313 2.27 1.49 -26.02
C TYR A 313 1.90 0.95 -24.66
N LYS A 314 0.60 0.86 -24.36
CA LYS A 314 0.13 0.12 -23.19
C LYS A 314 0.36 -1.37 -23.38
N LEU A 315 0.97 -2.01 -22.39
CA LEU A 315 1.32 -3.43 -22.48
C LEU A 315 0.07 -4.31 -22.57
N ASP A 316 -1.02 -3.93 -21.89
CA ASP A 316 -2.30 -4.65 -21.94
C ASP A 316 -2.93 -4.61 -23.35
N LEU A 317 -2.84 -3.46 -24.04
CA LEU A 317 -3.29 -3.30 -25.42
C LEU A 317 -2.49 -4.20 -26.36
N LEU A 318 -1.17 -4.21 -26.24
CA LEU A 318 -0.31 -5.06 -27.05
C LEU A 318 -0.63 -6.55 -26.84
N LYS A 319 -0.83 -6.97 -25.58
CA LYS A 319 -1.29 -8.33 -25.23
C LYS A 319 -2.62 -8.66 -25.92
N LYS A 320 -3.64 -7.79 -25.79
CA LYS A 320 -4.97 -7.98 -26.42
C LYS A 320 -4.88 -8.11 -27.95
N ARG A 321 -4.09 -7.25 -28.60
CA ARG A 321 -3.87 -7.29 -30.06
C ARG A 321 -3.23 -8.61 -30.49
N TYR A 322 -2.17 -9.03 -29.80
CA TYR A 322 -1.49 -10.28 -30.10
C TYR A 322 -2.43 -11.48 -30.00
N PHE A 323 -3.20 -11.60 -28.91
CA PHE A 323 -4.18 -12.69 -28.75
C PHE A 323 -5.32 -12.64 -29.78
N SER A 324 -5.62 -11.46 -30.32
CA SER A 324 -6.58 -11.28 -31.42
C SER A 324 -5.97 -11.52 -32.81
N GLY A 325 -4.74 -12.04 -32.89
CA GLY A 325 -4.04 -12.31 -34.16
C GLY A 325 -3.50 -11.07 -34.87
N LYS A 326 -3.56 -9.88 -34.23
CA LYS A 326 -2.98 -8.65 -34.78
C LYS A 326 -1.53 -8.55 -34.32
N LEU A 327 -0.60 -8.89 -35.22
CA LEU A 327 0.84 -8.99 -34.91
C LEU A 327 1.62 -7.67 -35.08
N LYS A 328 1.00 -6.66 -35.69
CA LYS A 328 1.60 -5.35 -35.95
C LYS A 328 0.81 -4.22 -35.29
N ILE A 329 1.53 -3.14 -34.98
CA ILE A 329 0.99 -1.88 -34.49
C ILE A 329 1.79 -0.72 -35.09
N GLU A 330 1.10 0.37 -35.39
CA GLU A 330 1.70 1.59 -35.93
C GLU A 330 2.24 2.46 -34.80
N CYS A 331 3.43 3.04 -35.02
CA CYS A 331 4.00 4.05 -34.13
C CYS A 331 3.33 5.41 -34.37
N GLU A 332 2.94 6.12 -33.31
CA GLU A 332 2.35 7.47 -33.45
C GLU A 332 3.39 8.58 -33.74
N LYS A 333 4.64 8.22 -34.03
CA LYS A 333 5.68 9.18 -34.46
C LYS A 333 5.88 9.07 -35.95
N GLU A 334 5.81 10.20 -36.65
CA GLU A 334 6.19 10.32 -38.07
C GLU A 334 7.54 9.62 -38.33
N PRO A 335 7.67 8.77 -39.37
CA PRO A 335 6.74 8.58 -40.48
C PRO A 335 5.66 7.48 -40.24
N PHE A 336 5.32 7.20 -38.98
CA PHE A 336 4.31 6.23 -38.57
C PHE A 336 4.65 4.78 -38.95
N GLU A 337 5.88 4.36 -38.61
CA GLU A 337 6.35 3.00 -38.91
C GLU A 337 5.49 1.92 -38.23
N GLU A 338 5.11 0.89 -38.99
CA GLU A 338 4.56 -0.34 -38.43
C GLU A 338 5.67 -1.18 -37.77
N VAL A 339 5.47 -1.54 -36.50
CA VAL A 339 6.37 -2.41 -35.75
C VAL A 339 5.69 -3.73 -35.37
N ASN A 340 6.48 -4.79 -35.25
CA ASN A 340 6.00 -6.09 -34.82
C ASN A 340 5.81 -6.07 -33.29
N ILE A 341 4.61 -6.42 -32.82
CA ILE A 341 4.27 -6.43 -31.39
C ILE A 341 5.19 -7.35 -30.58
N ILE A 342 5.58 -8.48 -31.15
CA ILE A 342 6.48 -9.44 -30.51
C ILE A 342 7.86 -8.80 -30.29
N SER A 343 8.36 -8.05 -31.28
CA SER A 343 9.66 -7.38 -31.17
C SER A 343 9.71 -6.25 -30.13
N LEU A 344 8.55 -5.67 -29.79
CA LEU A 344 8.44 -4.66 -28.72
C LEU A 344 8.54 -5.28 -27.33
N ILE A 345 7.95 -6.45 -27.19
CA ILE A 345 7.71 -7.14 -25.92
C ILE A 345 8.84 -8.12 -25.60
N ASP A 346 9.76 -8.33 -26.56
CA ASP A 346 10.66 -9.49 -26.64
C ASP A 346 9.78 -10.77 -26.83
N ASP A 347 10.28 -11.84 -27.46
CA ASP A 347 9.56 -13.13 -27.77
C ASP A 347 8.95 -13.88 -26.55
N THR A 348 8.73 -13.20 -25.42
CA THR A 348 9.15 -13.75 -24.14
C THR A 348 8.35 -13.36 -22.91
N ILE A 349 7.45 -12.36 -22.95
CA ILE A 349 6.49 -12.15 -21.85
C ILE A 349 5.46 -13.29 -21.85
N GLY A 350 5.84 -14.48 -21.39
CA GLY A 350 4.96 -15.52 -20.85
C GLY A 350 3.60 -15.78 -21.52
N TRP A 351 3.39 -15.48 -22.81
CA TRP A 351 2.07 -15.53 -23.43
C TRP A 351 1.50 -16.97 -23.47
N LYS A 352 2.37 -17.97 -23.33
CA LYS A 352 1.97 -19.37 -23.09
C LYS A 352 1.29 -19.59 -21.73
N LYS A 353 1.68 -18.88 -20.66
CA LYS A 353 1.06 -18.97 -19.32
C LYS A 353 -0.28 -18.23 -19.25
N VAL A 354 -0.43 -17.11 -19.96
CA VAL A 354 -1.72 -16.39 -20.05
C VAL A 354 -2.76 -17.28 -20.72
N LYS A 355 -2.41 -18.00 -21.80
CA LYS A 355 -3.31 -18.98 -22.43
C LYS A 355 -3.82 -20.03 -21.43
N GLN A 356 -2.97 -20.54 -20.54
CA GLN A 356 -3.38 -21.50 -19.50
C GLN A 356 -4.17 -20.86 -18.35
N LYS A 357 -3.90 -19.61 -17.97
CA LYS A 357 -4.64 -18.88 -16.92
C LYS A 357 -6.02 -18.44 -17.43
N THR A 358 -6.13 -17.98 -18.67
CA THR A 358 -7.40 -17.63 -19.33
C THR A 358 -8.26 -18.87 -19.55
N ILE A 359 -7.69 -20.00 -20.03
CA ILE A 359 -8.42 -21.28 -20.12
C ILE A 359 -8.90 -21.73 -18.74
N LYS A 360 -8.06 -21.65 -17.69
CA LYS A 360 -8.48 -21.99 -16.31
C LYS A 360 -9.54 -21.06 -15.73
N LEU A 361 -9.52 -19.77 -16.09
CA LEU A 361 -10.52 -18.79 -15.66
C LEU A 361 -11.86 -19.04 -16.35
N GLU A 362 -11.85 -19.30 -17.67
CA GLU A 362 -13.03 -19.69 -18.45
C GLU A 362 -13.60 -21.03 -17.96
N ASP A 363 -12.75 -22.02 -17.69
CA ASP A 363 -13.16 -23.32 -17.14
C ASP A 363 -13.79 -23.17 -15.74
N ASN A 364 -13.21 -22.32 -14.88
CA ASN A 364 -13.76 -22.04 -13.55
C ASN A 364 -15.09 -21.29 -13.59
N GLU A 365 -15.27 -20.34 -14.53
CA GLU A 365 -16.56 -19.68 -14.74
C GLU A 365 -17.62 -20.66 -15.28
N ILE A 366 -17.24 -21.57 -16.18
CA ILE A 366 -18.12 -22.64 -16.68
C ILE A 366 -18.48 -23.64 -15.57
N VAL A 367 -17.55 -23.97 -14.67
CA VAL A 367 -17.81 -24.83 -13.49
C VAL A 367 -18.74 -24.12 -12.51
N LYS A 368 -18.52 -22.83 -12.24
CA LYS A 368 -19.35 -22.02 -11.34
C LYS A 368 -20.77 -21.85 -11.86
N LEU A 369 -20.93 -21.61 -13.17
CA LEU A 369 -22.24 -21.58 -13.83
C LEU A 369 -22.93 -22.95 -13.80
N LYS A 370 -22.20 -24.06 -13.93
CA LYS A 370 -22.76 -25.41 -13.81
C LYS A 370 -23.15 -25.78 -12.37
N GLU A 371 -22.43 -25.29 -11.37
CA GLU A 371 -22.77 -25.46 -9.95
C GLU A 371 -23.99 -24.61 -9.56
N GLU A 372 -24.05 -23.36 -10.01
CA GLU A 372 -25.22 -22.48 -9.81
C GLU A 372 -26.47 -23.03 -10.52
N THR A 373 -26.33 -23.66 -11.70
CA THR A 373 -27.46 -24.30 -12.41
C THR A 373 -27.93 -25.59 -11.73
N ARG A 374 -27.03 -26.35 -11.07
CA ARG A 374 -27.40 -27.56 -10.28
C ARG A 374 -28.14 -27.22 -8.99
N HIS A 375 -27.90 -26.05 -8.41
CA HIS A 375 -28.64 -25.59 -7.22
C HIS A 375 -30.06 -25.09 -7.53
N ILE A 376 -30.39 -24.82 -8.80
CA ILE A 376 -31.74 -24.36 -9.21
C ILE A 376 -32.68 -25.55 -9.54
N THR A 377 -32.17 -26.76 -9.77
CA THR A 377 -33.01 -27.94 -10.09
C THR A 377 -33.51 -28.75 -8.89
N ASN A 378 -33.25 -28.34 -7.64
CA ASN A 378 -33.60 -29.10 -6.44
C ASN A 378 -34.50 -28.36 -5.42
N TYR A 379 -35.42 -27.53 -5.91
CA TYR A 379 -36.54 -27.04 -5.10
C TYR A 379 -37.88 -27.50 -5.70
N ASN A 380 -38.49 -28.49 -5.05
CA ASN A 380 -39.88 -28.87 -5.25
C ASN A 380 -40.78 -27.70 -4.85
N PHE A 381 -41.52 -27.14 -5.81
CA PHE A 381 -42.62 -26.21 -5.55
C PHE A 381 -43.95 -26.98 -5.38
N PRO A 382 -44.76 -26.71 -4.34
CA PRO A 382 -46.12 -27.24 -4.25
C PRO A 382 -47.06 -26.55 -5.25
N ASN A 383 -47.98 -27.33 -5.80
CA ASN A 383 -49.00 -26.97 -6.80
C ASN A 383 -49.75 -25.66 -6.51
N ALA A 384 -49.81 -24.78 -7.52
CA ALA A 384 -50.85 -23.77 -7.64
C ALA A 384 -51.34 -23.68 -9.09
N THR A 385 -52.66 -23.62 -9.22
CA THR A 385 -53.50 -23.94 -10.37
C THR A 385 -53.38 -22.94 -11.52
N LEU A 386 -53.40 -23.47 -12.75
CA LEU A 386 -53.47 -22.75 -14.02
C LEU A 386 -54.70 -21.83 -14.11
N ASN A 387 -54.51 -20.67 -14.74
CA ASN A 387 -55.49 -20.12 -15.69
C ASN A 387 -54.73 -19.40 -16.84
N ASN A 388 -54.85 -19.98 -18.03
CA ASN A 388 -54.36 -19.47 -19.30
C ASN A 388 -55.26 -18.32 -19.79
N THR A 389 -54.65 -17.24 -20.28
CA THR A 389 -55.19 -16.50 -21.43
C THR A 389 -54.04 -16.00 -22.30
N ALA A 390 -54.11 -16.40 -23.57
CA ALA A 390 -53.17 -16.14 -24.66
C ALA A 390 -52.99 -14.64 -24.97
N PHE A 391 -51.89 -14.26 -25.63
CA PHE A 391 -51.90 -13.83 -27.04
C PHE A 391 -50.49 -13.47 -27.55
N GLN A 392 -50.36 -13.56 -28.86
CA GLN A 392 -49.17 -13.71 -29.71
C GLN A 392 -48.37 -12.41 -29.93
N SER A 393 -47.08 -12.56 -30.24
CA SER A 393 -46.26 -11.54 -30.93
C SER A 393 -46.83 -11.19 -32.31
N PRO A 394 -46.50 -10.01 -32.90
CA PRO A 394 -45.43 -10.04 -33.91
C PRO A 394 -44.57 -8.76 -34.07
N ASN A 395 -43.44 -8.96 -34.74
CA ASN A 395 -42.52 -8.00 -35.37
C ASN A 395 -43.19 -6.93 -36.26
N SER A 396 -42.56 -5.75 -36.43
CA SER A 396 -41.81 -5.37 -37.65
C SER A 396 -41.56 -3.85 -37.81
N ASN A 397 -40.33 -3.55 -38.27
CA ASN A 397 -39.86 -2.53 -39.23
C ASN A 397 -40.32 -1.05 -39.23
N GLN A 398 -39.28 -0.20 -39.17
CA GLN A 398 -38.94 0.98 -40.00
C GLN A 398 -40.02 2.00 -40.40
N ILE A 399 -39.71 3.29 -40.23
CA ILE A 399 -39.74 4.34 -41.27
C ILE A 399 -38.94 5.57 -40.77
N SER A 400 -38.12 6.13 -41.67
CA SER A 400 -37.38 7.39 -41.55
C SER A 400 -38.24 8.58 -42.00
N GLN A 401 -38.04 9.79 -41.46
CA GLN A 401 -37.86 11.06 -42.21
C GLN A 401 -37.70 12.31 -41.32
N THR A 402 -36.55 12.96 -41.52
CA THR A 402 -36.14 14.39 -41.50
C THR A 402 -37.10 15.52 -41.05
N HIS A 403 -36.55 16.50 -40.31
CA HIS A 403 -36.66 17.94 -40.64
C HIS A 403 -35.50 18.79 -40.06
N SER A 404 -34.96 19.67 -40.93
CA SER A 404 -33.97 20.73 -40.67
C SER A 404 -34.65 22.06 -40.31
N GLY A 405 -33.94 22.97 -39.64
CA GLY A 405 -34.32 24.38 -39.53
C GLY A 405 -33.33 25.25 -38.73
N ASN A 406 -32.66 26.17 -39.44
CA ASN A 406 -31.58 27.09 -39.05
C ASN A 406 -31.89 28.15 -37.98
N GLY A 407 -30.82 28.72 -37.40
CA GLY A 407 -30.83 30.02 -36.71
C GLY A 407 -29.47 30.48 -36.15
N ASP A 408 -28.60 30.99 -37.02
CA ASP A 408 -27.39 31.80 -36.79
C ASP A 408 -27.66 33.08 -35.91
N ASN A 409 -26.76 33.84 -35.24
CA ASN A 409 -25.35 34.20 -35.47
C ASN A 409 -24.78 35.08 -34.31
N ILE A 410 -23.44 35.03 -34.10
CA ILE A 410 -22.45 36.12 -33.80
C ILE A 410 -22.59 36.90 -32.47
N GLY A 411 -21.57 37.17 -31.63
CA GLY A 411 -20.09 37.21 -31.67
C GLY A 411 -19.65 38.06 -30.43
N LYS A 412 -18.40 38.30 -30.01
CA LYS A 412 -17.03 38.16 -30.52
C LYS A 412 -16.07 38.22 -29.32
N ASN A 413 -14.97 37.49 -29.47
CA ASN A 413 -13.62 37.66 -28.90
C ASN A 413 -13.21 39.02 -28.29
N LYS A 414 -12.31 38.94 -27.29
CA LYS A 414 -10.94 39.46 -27.45
C LYS A 414 -9.96 38.77 -26.50
N ASN A 415 -8.75 38.66 -27.02
CA ASN A 415 -7.61 37.84 -26.63
C ASN A 415 -6.44 38.79 -26.31
N ILE A 416 -5.27 38.25 -25.89
CA ILE A 416 -3.89 38.77 -26.10
C ILE A 416 -3.08 39.32 -24.88
N ASN A 417 -2.12 38.47 -24.46
CA ASN A 417 -0.65 38.66 -24.28
C ASN A 417 0.06 39.07 -22.96
N ASN A 418 1.02 38.18 -22.64
CA ASN A 418 2.46 38.33 -22.34
C ASN A 418 3.03 38.97 -21.05
N ILE A 419 3.96 38.16 -20.50
CA ILE A 419 4.96 38.21 -19.41
C ILE A 419 5.87 39.47 -19.42
N PRO A 420 6.49 39.87 -18.28
CA PRO A 420 7.89 39.49 -18.07
C PRO A 420 8.30 39.13 -16.61
N GLU A 421 9.50 38.56 -16.54
CA GLU A 421 10.27 37.95 -15.46
C GLU A 421 11.06 38.97 -14.58
N LYS A 422 11.43 38.54 -13.35
CA LYS A 422 12.44 39.07 -12.37
C LYS A 422 11.90 39.61 -11.03
N GLN A 423 12.18 38.89 -9.94
CA GLN A 423 13.11 39.31 -8.87
C GLN A 423 13.18 38.23 -7.78
N GLU A 424 14.28 37.47 -7.77
CA GLU A 424 14.86 36.89 -6.56
C GLU A 424 15.60 38.00 -5.81
N ASP A 425 15.27 38.24 -4.55
CA ASP A 425 16.21 38.39 -3.43
C ASP A 425 15.45 38.88 -2.19
N GLN A 426 15.86 38.37 -1.01
CA GLN A 426 15.36 38.68 0.35
C GLN A 426 14.37 37.71 1.01
N ILE A 427 14.63 36.39 1.00
CA ILE A 427 14.28 35.54 2.17
C ILE A 427 15.41 34.52 2.45
N ALA A 428 16.65 35.01 2.57
CA ALA A 428 17.79 34.24 3.05
C ALA A 428 18.17 34.73 4.45
N LYS A 429 17.36 34.36 5.47
CA LYS A 429 17.69 34.36 6.92
C LYS A 429 16.46 33.98 7.77
N LYS A 430 15.89 32.78 7.58
CA LYS A 430 14.99 32.18 8.60
C LYS A 430 14.76 30.65 8.54
N ASN A 431 15.55 29.90 7.76
CA ASN A 431 15.28 28.47 7.51
C ASN A 431 16.35 27.51 8.08
N THR A 432 16.73 27.67 9.35
CA THR A 432 17.52 26.63 10.08
C THR A 432 16.68 25.76 11.02
N SER A 433 15.38 26.04 11.18
CA SER A 433 14.42 25.21 11.93
C SER A 433 13.48 24.38 11.05
N ALA A 434 13.28 24.74 9.78
CA ALA A 434 12.41 24.03 8.83
C ALA A 434 13.07 22.79 8.18
N VAL A 435 14.39 22.64 8.29
CA VAL A 435 15.12 21.48 7.74
C VAL A 435 14.98 20.24 8.63
N LYS A 436 14.76 20.41 9.95
CA LYS A 436 14.54 19.28 10.87
C LYS A 436 13.12 18.68 10.78
N THR A 437 12.11 19.49 10.42
CA THR A 437 10.73 19.02 10.30
C THR A 437 10.47 18.27 8.98
N ASN A 438 11.14 18.65 7.88
CA ASN A 438 10.99 17.97 6.60
C ASN A 438 11.62 16.56 6.57
N THR A 439 12.70 16.33 7.33
CA THR A 439 13.31 14.98 7.43
C THR A 439 12.40 14.02 8.20
N LEU A 440 11.74 14.49 9.27
CA LEU A 440 10.76 13.72 10.02
C LEU A 440 9.52 13.41 9.17
N VAL A 441 8.91 14.38 8.47
CA VAL A 441 7.71 14.13 7.64
C VAL A 441 7.95 13.12 6.50
N VAL A 442 9.17 13.04 5.96
CA VAL A 442 9.54 12.06 4.93
C VAL A 442 9.72 10.65 5.51
N ILE A 443 10.30 10.53 6.71
CA ILE A 443 10.46 9.25 7.43
C ILE A 443 9.09 8.70 7.87
N TRP A 444 8.22 9.55 8.41
CA TRP A 444 6.86 9.17 8.81
C TRP A 444 6.00 8.74 7.61
N GLY A 445 6.12 9.41 6.46
CA GLY A 445 5.38 9.03 5.24
C GLY A 445 5.85 7.75 4.56
N ASN A 446 7.14 7.39 4.70
CA ASN A 446 7.71 6.19 4.10
C ASN A 446 7.46 4.91 4.92
N LEU A 447 7.25 5.01 6.24
CA LEU A 447 6.90 3.85 7.09
C LEU A 447 5.40 3.57 7.13
N LEU A 448 4.56 4.61 7.20
CA LEU A 448 3.09 4.47 7.12
C LEU A 448 2.62 3.89 5.76
N THR A 449 3.48 3.87 4.75
CA THR A 449 3.21 3.27 3.42
C THR A 449 3.91 1.93 3.18
N THR A 450 4.80 1.48 4.08
CA THR A 450 5.36 0.12 4.11
C THR A 450 4.68 -0.77 5.14
N ILE A 451 4.04 -0.18 6.17
CA ILE A 451 3.01 -0.83 6.98
C ILE A 451 1.68 -0.75 6.21
N THR A 452 1.60 -1.43 5.06
CA THR A 452 0.33 -1.59 4.33
C THR A 452 -0.46 -2.76 4.90
N ASN A 453 -0.81 -2.67 6.17
CA ASN A 453 -2.11 -3.18 6.58
C ASN A 453 -2.93 -1.96 6.96
N TRP A 454 -3.87 -1.56 6.10
CA TRP A 454 -4.77 -0.43 6.36
C TRP A 454 -5.47 -0.55 7.74
N GLN A 455 -5.55 -1.78 8.25
CA GLN A 455 -6.13 -2.10 9.54
C GLN A 455 -5.22 -1.82 10.76
N THR A 456 -3.88 -1.84 10.66
CA THR A 456 -3.00 -1.42 11.77
C THR A 456 -3.00 0.09 11.97
N ILE A 457 -3.14 0.87 10.88
CA ILE A 457 -3.31 2.33 10.95
C ILE A 457 -4.67 2.69 11.57
N VAL A 458 -5.73 1.95 11.22
CA VAL A 458 -7.04 2.10 11.88
C VAL A 458 -6.93 1.75 13.37
N GLY A 459 -6.21 0.68 13.74
CA GLY A 459 -5.94 0.27 15.12
C GLY A 459 -5.30 1.36 15.98
N ILE A 460 -4.20 1.97 15.50
CA ILE A 460 -3.48 3.06 16.17
C ILE A 460 -4.37 4.32 16.29
N ILE A 461 -5.15 4.64 15.25
CA ILE A 461 -6.10 5.75 15.27
C ILE A 461 -7.26 5.47 16.26
N THR A 462 -7.76 4.24 16.36
CA THR A 462 -8.79 3.88 17.37
C THR A 462 -8.26 3.94 18.81
N ALA A 463 -7.02 3.55 19.06
CA ALA A 463 -6.41 3.66 20.39
C ALA A 463 -6.23 5.12 20.82
N LEU A 464 -5.78 5.99 19.91
CA LEU A 464 -5.68 7.43 20.14
C LEU A 464 -7.06 8.09 20.35
N ILE A 465 -8.10 7.66 19.64
CA ILE A 465 -9.46 8.18 19.80
C ILE A 465 -10.10 7.70 21.11
N LEU A 466 -9.88 6.46 21.54
CA LEU A 466 -10.37 5.97 22.84
C LEU A 466 -9.68 6.68 24.02
N GLY A 467 -8.39 7.01 23.90
CA GLY A 467 -7.67 7.84 24.88
C GLY A 467 -8.25 9.26 24.99
N ILE A 468 -8.65 9.87 23.87
CA ILE A 468 -9.28 11.20 23.85
C ILE A 468 -10.70 11.14 24.46
N ILE A 469 -11.48 10.08 24.20
CA ILE A 469 -12.82 9.89 24.79
C ILE A 469 -12.74 9.65 26.31
N GLY A 470 -11.73 8.92 26.78
CA GLY A 470 -11.46 8.72 28.22
C GLY A 470 -11.04 10.00 28.93
N PHE A 471 -10.21 10.82 28.29
CA PHE A 471 -9.77 12.12 28.82
C PHE A 471 -10.89 13.17 28.91
N VAL A 472 -11.85 13.13 27.97
CA VAL A 472 -13.02 14.02 27.98
C VAL A 472 -14.05 13.58 29.02
N SER A 473 -14.26 12.27 29.23
CA SER A 473 -15.19 11.79 30.27
C SER A 473 -14.74 12.14 31.69
N ASN A 474 -13.43 12.10 31.97
CA ASN A 474 -12.88 12.38 33.31
C ASN A 474 -12.83 13.87 33.71
N ASN A 475 -13.10 14.80 32.78
CA ASN A 475 -13.15 16.24 33.05
C ASN A 475 -14.58 16.78 33.24
N SER A 476 -15.57 15.90 33.35
CA SER A 476 -16.96 16.27 33.68
C SER A 476 -17.15 16.30 35.20
N ASN A 477 -16.76 17.40 35.86
CA ASN A 477 -17.15 17.64 37.26
C ASN A 477 -18.68 17.80 37.35
N PRO A 478 -19.36 17.23 38.36
CA PRO A 478 -20.80 17.41 38.55
C PRO A 478 -21.09 18.84 39.07
N SER A 479 -22.05 19.52 38.44
CA SER A 479 -22.60 20.78 38.97
C SER A 479 -23.42 20.53 40.25
N PRO A 480 -23.41 21.45 41.23
CA PRO A 480 -24.16 21.30 42.48
C PRO A 480 -25.64 21.71 42.30
N ASP A 481 -26.53 20.96 42.94
CA ASP A 481 -27.96 21.28 43.03
C ASP A 481 -28.21 22.60 43.79
N PRO A 482 -29.24 23.40 43.43
CA PRO A 482 -29.55 24.65 44.11
C PRO A 482 -30.44 24.43 45.34
N ILE A 483 -29.98 24.88 46.50
CA ILE A 483 -30.77 25.01 47.73
C ILE A 483 -31.60 26.32 47.64
N PRO A 484 -32.91 26.31 47.99
CA PRO A 484 -33.75 27.49 47.95
C PRO A 484 -33.52 28.42 49.16
N LYS A 485 -33.53 29.74 48.91
CA LYS A 485 -33.53 30.78 49.95
C LYS A 485 -34.96 31.12 50.37
N THR A 486 -35.28 30.96 51.65
CA THR A 486 -36.35 31.69 52.35
C THR A 486 -35.77 32.34 53.60
N THR A 487 -36.16 33.61 53.79
CA THR A 487 -35.71 34.63 54.75
C THR A 487 -36.07 34.34 56.23
N PRO A 488 -35.52 35.10 57.20
CA PRO A 488 -35.37 34.66 58.58
C PRO A 488 -36.51 35.09 59.50
N SER A 489 -36.74 34.32 60.57
CA SER A 489 -37.28 34.85 61.82
C SER A 489 -36.56 34.18 63.00
N GLU A 490 -35.79 34.96 63.74
CA GLU A 490 -35.34 34.65 65.09
C GLU A 490 -36.54 34.51 66.03
N ASN A 491 -36.59 33.46 66.84
CA ASN A 491 -36.76 33.62 68.28
C ASN A 491 -36.45 32.32 69.06
N SER A 492 -35.36 32.42 69.81
CA SER A 492 -35.21 32.00 71.23
C SER A 492 -35.53 30.56 71.67
N LYS A 493 -34.43 29.85 71.95
CA LYS A 493 -34.07 29.20 73.24
C LYS A 493 -34.61 27.79 73.58
N PRO A 494 -33.88 27.05 74.46
CA PRO A 494 -33.57 25.64 74.28
C PRO A 494 -34.06 24.73 75.43
N LYS A 495 -33.86 23.41 75.26
CA LYS A 495 -33.65 22.31 76.23
C LYS A 495 -33.94 21.01 75.46
N LEU A 496 -33.18 19.92 75.52
CA LEU A 496 -32.17 19.43 76.47
C LEU A 496 -31.29 18.41 75.71
#